data_AF-A0A936NJG3-F1
#
_entry.id   AF-A0A936NJG3-F1
#
_cell.length_a   1.000
_cell.length_b   1.000
_cell.length_c   1.000
_cell.angle_alpha   90.00
_cell.angle_beta   90.00
_cell.angle_gamma   90.00
#
_symmetry.space_group_name_H-M   'P 1'
#
loop_
_entity.id
_entity.type
_entity.pdbx_description
1 polymer ?
#
loop_
_entity_poly.entity_id
_entity_poly.type
_entity_poly.pdbx_seq_one_letter_code
_entity_poly.pdbx_strand_id
1 'polypeptide(L)'
;METGQDITITELRLSYRYIKEHPWVVTAVNGFLSAYFMEQPSFRVQRHFDELESGMHVWICEVPGTMKMTTLMRRLRADIPPCRYTQSTTESASAPQYLIDSLEQN
;
A
#
# COMPACT_ATOMS: atom_id res chain seq x y z
N MET A 1 9.47 -26.62 15.16
CA MET A 1 8.56 -25.65 15.79
C MET A 1 8.57 -24.43 14.91
N GLU A 2 7.59 -24.31 14.02
CA GLU A 2 7.43 -23.14 13.16
C GLU A 2 7.08 -21.95 14.06
N THR A 3 8.06 -21.09 14.33
CA THR A 3 7.79 -19.76 14.91
C THR A 3 6.84 -19.04 13.96
N GLY A 4 5.55 -19.09 14.28
CA GLY A 4 4.51 -18.38 13.55
C GLY A 4 4.87 -16.91 13.51
N GLN A 5 5.39 -16.46 12.37
CA GLN A 5 5.51 -15.04 12.13
C GLN A 5 4.07 -14.53 12.07
N ASP A 6 3.71 -13.63 12.97
CA ASP A 6 2.42 -12.96 12.91
C ASP A 6 2.38 -12.18 11.59
N ILE A 7 1.63 -12.69 10.61
CA ILE A 7 1.48 -12.06 9.30
C ILE A 7 0.18 -11.27 9.34
N THR A 8 0.30 -9.95 9.21
CA THR A 8 -0.84 -9.05 9.09
C THR A 8 -1.14 -8.82 7.62
N ILE A 9 -2.36 -9.13 7.19
CA ILE A 9 -2.86 -8.74 5.87
C ILE A 9 -3.15 -7.24 5.91
N THR A 10 -2.66 -6.52 4.91
CA THR A 10 -2.73 -5.07 4.84
C THR A 10 -3.10 -4.63 3.43
N GLU A 11 -3.92 -3.60 3.32
CA GLU A 11 -4.32 -3.05 2.02
C GLU A 11 -3.62 -1.71 1.77
N LEU A 12 -2.90 -1.60 0.65
CA LEU A 12 -2.43 -0.32 0.12
C LEU A 12 -3.36 0.09 -1.02
N ARG A 13 -3.92 1.30 -0.94
CA ARG A 13 -4.92 1.80 -1.88
C ARG A 13 -4.44 3.12 -2.48
N LEU A 14 -4.58 3.27 -3.79
CA LEU A 14 -4.45 4.54 -4.48
C LEU A 14 -5.82 5.03 -4.90
N SER A 15 -6.15 6.29 -4.62
CA SER A 15 -7.41 6.87 -5.04
C SER A 15 -7.46 7.14 -6.55
N TYR A 16 -8.66 7.06 -7.12
CA TYR A 16 -8.89 7.38 -8.54
C TYR A 16 -8.38 8.78 -8.91
N ARG A 17 -8.62 9.79 -8.06
CA ARG A 17 -8.19 11.17 -8.32
C ARG A 17 -6.66 11.28 -8.47
N TYR A 18 -5.94 10.62 -7.57
CA TYR A 18 -4.48 10.67 -7.56
C TYR A 18 -3.88 9.97 -8.78
N ILE A 19 -4.46 8.84 -9.16
CA ILE A 19 -4.05 8.10 -10.37
C ILE A 19 -4.37 8.89 -11.63
N LYS A 20 -5.51 9.59 -11.67
CA LYS A 20 -5.88 10.42 -12.82
C LYS A 20 -4.88 11.58 -13.01
N GLU A 21 -4.40 12.18 -11.92
CA GLU A 21 -3.38 13.24 -11.96
C GLU A 21 -1.97 12.69 -12.27
N HIS A 22 -1.67 11.49 -11.77
CA HIS A 22 -0.35 10.87 -11.86
C HIS A 22 -0.43 9.37 -12.24
N PRO A 23 -0.82 9.03 -13.49
CA PRO A 23 -1.11 7.65 -13.88
C PRO A 23 0.10 6.72 -13.78
N TRP A 24 1.31 7.27 -13.93
CA TRP A 24 2.56 6.53 -13.80
C TRP A 24 2.83 5.99 -12.38
N VAL A 25 2.15 6.53 -11.36
CA VAL A 25 2.34 6.12 -9.96
C VAL A 25 1.95 4.66 -9.75
N VAL A 26 0.96 4.13 -10.47
CA VAL A 26 0.58 2.70 -10.36
C VAL A 26 1.76 1.80 -10.71
N THR A 27 2.49 2.14 -11.77
CA THR A 27 3.70 1.40 -12.18
C THR A 27 4.84 1.61 -11.18
N ALA A 28 5.03 2.83 -10.68
CA ALA A 28 6.05 3.11 -9.67
C ALA A 28 5.81 2.35 -8.35
N VAL A 29 4.56 2.32 -7.87
CA VAL A 29 4.17 1.54 -6.69
C VAL A 29 4.44 0.06 -6.90
N ASN A 30 4.03 -0.50 -8.05
CA ASN A 30 4.33 -1.91 -8.37
C ASN A 30 5.84 -2.20 -8.35
N GLY A 31 6.64 -1.39 -9.04
CA GLY A 31 8.09 -1.54 -9.07
C GLY A 31 8.73 -1.40 -7.68
N PHE A 32 8.27 -0.44 -6.88
CA PHE A 32 8.72 -0.23 -5.52
C PHE A 32 8.41 -1.45 -4.62
N LEU A 33 7.19 -1.99 -4.68
CA LEU A 33 6.80 -3.15 -3.88
C LEU A 33 7.59 -4.40 -4.29
N SER A 34 7.86 -4.59 -5.59
CA SER A 34 8.74 -5.67 -6.07
C SER A 34 10.18 -5.50 -5.59
N ALA A 35 10.73 -4.28 -5.62
CA ALA A 35 12.06 -4.02 -5.08
C ALA A 35 12.11 -4.26 -3.57
N TYR A 36 11.08 -3.84 -2.84
CA TYR A 36 10.98 -4.04 -1.41
C TYR A 36 10.92 -5.53 -1.03
N PHE A 37 10.20 -6.34 -1.82
CA PHE A 37 10.20 -7.81 -1.67
C PHE A 37 11.61 -8.41 -1.78
N MET A 38 12.43 -7.92 -2.71
CA MET A 38 13.81 -8.39 -2.88
C MET A 38 14.68 -8.03 -1.66
N GLU A 39 14.45 -6.88 -1.03
CA GLU A 39 15.16 -6.47 0.20
C GLU A 39 14.63 -7.20 1.45
N GLN A 40 13.34 -7.51 1.49
CA GLN A 40 12.63 -8.10 2.64
C GLN A 40 11.69 -9.22 2.15
N PRO A 41 12.19 -10.45 1.94
CA PRO A 41 11.41 -11.54 1.31
C PRO A 41 10.25 -12.06 2.17
N SER A 42 10.18 -11.65 3.44
CA SER A 42 9.06 -11.92 4.35
C SER A 42 7.85 -11.01 4.09
N PHE A 43 8.03 -9.84 3.46
CA PHE A 43 6.93 -9.05 2.92
C PHE A 43 6.45 -9.71 1.63
N ARG A 44 5.16 -9.70 1.30
CA ARG A 44 4.66 -10.18 -0.01
C ARG A 44 3.48 -9.37 -0.50
N VAL A 45 3.34 -9.23 -1.81
CA VAL A 45 2.10 -8.77 -2.44
C VAL A 45 1.32 -10.01 -2.86
N GLN A 46 0.16 -10.25 -2.25
CA GLN A 46 -0.71 -11.36 -2.64
C GLN A 46 -1.47 -11.05 -3.93
N ARG A 47 -1.97 -9.81 -4.05
CA ARG A 47 -2.82 -9.42 -5.16
C ARG A 47 -2.75 -7.93 -5.42
N HIS A 48 -2.74 -7.56 -6.69
CA HIS A 48 -3.05 -6.22 -7.17
C HIS A 48 -4.32 -6.29 -8.03
N PHE A 49 -5.26 -5.37 -7.83
CA PHE A 49 -6.45 -5.26 -8.66
C PHE A 49 -7.00 -3.83 -8.67
N ASP A 50 -7.82 -3.56 -9.68
CA ASP A 50 -8.58 -2.32 -9.82
C ASP A 50 -9.98 -2.53 -9.24
N GLU A 51 -10.32 -1.77 -8.20
CA GLU A 51 -11.65 -1.77 -7.61
C GLU A 51 -12.59 -0.97 -8.51
N LEU A 52 -13.42 -1.68 -9.28
CA LEU A 52 -14.29 -1.10 -10.31
C LEU A 52 -15.29 -0.07 -9.76
N GLU A 53 -15.77 -0.25 -8.53
CA GLU A 53 -16.76 0.64 -7.91
C GLU A 53 -16.17 2.02 -7.58
N SER A 54 -14.94 2.06 -7.07
CA SER A 54 -14.29 3.29 -6.62
C SER A 54 -13.23 3.82 -7.61
N GLY A 55 -12.85 3.02 -8.61
CA GLY A 55 -11.71 3.29 -9.50
C GLY A 55 -10.36 3.27 -8.78
N MET A 56 -10.27 2.64 -7.61
CA MET A 56 -9.04 2.57 -6.81
C MET A 56 -8.15 1.43 -7.27
N HIS A 57 -6.84 1.61 -7.23
CA HIS A 57 -5.93 0.47 -7.33
C HIS A 57 -5.59 -0.02 -5.93
N VAL A 58 -5.72 -1.33 -5.72
CA VAL A 58 -5.58 -1.96 -4.41
C VAL A 58 -4.52 -3.05 -4.47
N TRP A 59 -3.56 -3.00 -3.55
CA TRP A 59 -2.57 -4.03 -3.29
C TRP A 59 -2.83 -4.67 -1.94
N ILE A 60 -3.07 -5.97 -1.95
CA ILE A 60 -3.16 -6.80 -0.75
C ILE A 60 -1.77 -7.30 -0.42
N CYS A 61 -1.26 -6.91 0.74
CA CYS A 61 0.09 -7.20 1.18
C CYS A 61 0.08 -8.08 2.44
N GLU A 62 0.98 -9.05 2.50
CA GLU A 62 1.35 -9.77 3.72
C GLU A 62 2.52 -9.05 4.36
N VAL A 63 2.30 -8.51 5.55
CA VAL A 63 3.32 -7.78 6.32
C VAL A 63 3.68 -8.61 7.55
N PRO A 64 4.94 -9.06 7.69
CA PRO A 64 5.35 -9.80 8.89
C PRO A 64 5.40 -8.84 10.09
N GLY A 65 5.10 -9.33 11.29
CA GLY A 65 5.09 -8.53 12.52
C GLY A 65 6.47 -7.95 12.91
N THR A 66 7.54 -8.45 12.29
CA THR A 66 8.90 -7.90 12.39
C THR A 66 9.10 -6.62 11.56
N MET A 67 8.16 -6.29 10.68
CA MET A 67 8.19 -5.15 9.77
C MET A 67 7.17 -4.08 10.17
N LYS A 68 7.53 -2.81 9.93
CA LYS A 68 6.61 -1.67 10.10
C LYS A 68 6.16 -1.16 8.74
N MET A 69 4.87 -1.31 8.43
CA MET A 69 4.28 -0.79 7.20
C MET A 69 4.51 0.73 7.04
N THR A 70 4.52 1.48 8.14
CA THR A 70 4.79 2.93 8.15
C THR A 70 6.17 3.31 7.59
N THR A 71 7.18 2.43 7.66
CA THR A 71 8.49 2.66 7.05
C THR A 71 8.43 2.50 5.54
N LEU A 72 7.76 1.43 5.07
CA LEU A 72 7.52 1.20 3.64
C LEU A 72 6.80 2.40 3.03
N MET A 73 5.76 2.90 3.69
CA MET A 73 4.98 4.04 3.21
C MET A 73 5.77 5.34 3.17
N ARG A 74 6.66 5.57 4.14
CA ARG A 74 7.57 6.72 4.12
C ARG A 74 8.54 6.68 2.95
N ARG A 75 9.11 5.51 2.64
CA ARG A 75 9.98 5.32 1.48
C ARG A 75 9.19 5.54 0.19
N LEU A 76 8.03 4.89 0.06
CA LEU A 76 7.17 5.04 -1.11
C LEU A 76 6.80 6.51 -1.38
N ARG A 77 6.49 7.29 -0.34
CA ARG A 77 6.18 8.71 -0.46
C ARG A 77 7.34 9.55 -1.03
N ALA A 78 8.58 9.12 -0.86
CA ALA A 78 9.73 9.81 -1.44
C ALA A 78 9.88 9.55 -2.96
N ASP A 79 9.35 8.43 -3.44
CA ASP A 79 9.44 8.00 -4.85
C ASP A 79 8.24 8.45 -5.71
N ILE A 80 7.18 9.00 -5.11
CA ILE A 80 5.95 9.42 -5.81
C ILE A 80 5.63 10.90 -5.56
N PRO A 81 4.72 11.52 -6.34
CA PRO A 81 4.31 12.90 -6.15
C PRO A 81 3.76 13.18 -4.75
N PRO A 82 3.67 14.46 -4.34
CA PRO A 82 3.07 14.84 -3.07
C PRO A 82 1.64 14.31 -2.95
N CYS A 83 1.38 13.57 -1.88
CA CYS A 83 0.12 12.91 -1.63
C CYS A 83 -0.35 13.11 -0.18
N ARG A 84 -1.67 13.02 0.02
CA ARG A 84 -2.27 12.84 1.34
C ARG A 84 -2.29 11.36 1.67
N TYR A 85 -1.96 11.05 2.91
CA TYR A 85 -1.92 9.69 3.41
C TYR A 85 -2.92 9.55 4.57
N THR A 86 -3.77 8.53 4.47
CA THR A 86 -4.73 8.20 5.51
C THR A 86 -4.57 6.73 5.87
N GLN A 87 -4.35 6.45 7.15
CA GLN A 87 -4.42 5.10 7.68
C GLN A 87 -5.78 4.90 8.33
N SER A 88 -6.52 3.90 7.85
CA SER A 88 -7.78 3.47 8.44
C SER A 88 -7.57 2.12 9.09
N THR A 89 -7.61 2.10 10.41
CA THR A 89 -7.73 0.88 11.21
C THR A 89 -9.13 0.88 11.79
N THR A 90 -10.12 0.48 10.99
CA THR A 90 -11.48 0.34 11.50
C THR A 90 -11.52 -0.91 12.37
N GLU A 91 -12.04 -0.82 13.61
CA GLU A 91 -12.18 -1.95 14.54
C GLU A 91 -13.00 -3.13 13.96
N SER A 92 -13.72 -2.92 12.85
CA SER A 92 -14.48 -3.94 12.12
C SER A 92 -13.94 -4.28 10.73
N ALA A 93 -12.83 -3.66 10.29
CA ALA A 93 -12.18 -4.02 9.03
C ALA A 93 -11.20 -5.18 9.26
N SER A 94 -11.32 -6.24 8.47
CA SER A 94 -10.48 -7.44 8.57
C SER A 94 -8.97 -7.19 8.36
N ALA A 95 -8.58 -5.99 7.91
CA ALA A 95 -7.19 -5.62 7.67
C ALA A 95 -6.99 -4.08 7.80
N PRO A 96 -5.83 -3.61 8.30
CA PRO A 96 -5.44 -2.21 8.20
C PRO A 96 -5.36 -1.75 6.74
N GLN A 97 -5.93 -0.56 6.48
CA GLN A 97 -5.96 0.05 5.16
C GLN A 97 -5.15 1.33 5.12
N TYR A 98 -4.41 1.49 4.03
CA TYR A 98 -3.51 2.60 3.80
C TYR A 98 -3.87 3.28 2.49
N LEU A 99 -4.49 4.45 2.55
CA LEU A 99 -4.95 5.20 1.39
C LEU A 99 -3.94 6.31 1.05
N ILE A 100 -3.48 6.30 -0.20
CA ILE A 100 -2.75 7.39 -0.83
C ILE A 100 -3.71 8.11 -1.74
N ASP A 101 -3.77 9.43 -1.56
CA ASP A 101 -4.75 10.28 -2.18
C ASP A 101 -4.11 11.60 -2.61
N SER A 102 -4.73 12.33 -3.54
CA SER A 102 -4.20 13.65 -3.92
C SER A 102 -4.20 14.59 -2.72
N LEU A 103 -3.31 15.58 -2.73
CA LEU A 103 -3.47 16.72 -1.82
C LEU A 103 -4.75 17.46 -2.21
N GLU A 104 -5.58 17.83 -1.23
CA GLU A 104 -6.70 18.73 -1.53
C GLU A 104 -6.11 20.05 -2.05
N GLN A 105 -6.31 20.32 -3.35
CA GLN A 105 -6.05 21.62 -3.94
C GLN A 105 -7.17 22.53 -3.45
N ASN A 106 -6.89 23.33 -2.42
CA ASN A 106 -7.79 24.37 -1.93
C ASN A 106 -7.84 25.54 -2.91
#